data_AF-A0A935IEY5-F1
#
_entry.id   AF-A0A935IEY5-F1
#
_cell.length_a   1.000
_cell.length_b   1.000
_cell.length_c   1.000
_cell.angle_alpha   90.00
_cell.angle_beta   90.00
_cell.angle_gamma   90.00
#
_symmetry.space_group_name_H-M   'P 1'
#
loop_
_entity.id
_entity.type
_entity.pdbx_description
1 polymer ?
#
loop_
_entity_poly.entity_id
_entity_poly.type
_entity_poly.pdbx_seq_one_letter_code
_entity_poly.pdbx_strand_id
1 'polypeptide(L)'
;MMYYLGILQKIVYGIAWVMNRSMRLSGAESLSTAGNIFLGQTESPLLIKPYLAKMTRSEILCVMVGGMATIAGGVLAAYVGFLGGTDPVQQQLYATHLLSASIMSAPAAIVATKMILPEVHPEHINHDIEVSKEKIGANMLEAIANGTSDGLKLAVNVGAMLIVFTALIYMVNYTLQHSLGSWFGLNEYVNTLTAGKYTSFSLQFILGSYLCTFSLGYLECLMSI
;
A
#
# COMPACT_ATOMS: atom_id res chain seq x y z
N MET A 1 2.95 -16.72 12.80
CA MET A 1 4.01 -17.77 12.81
C MET A 1 5.43 -17.22 12.56
N MET A 2 5.76 -16.65 11.40
CA MET A 2 7.15 -16.21 11.08
C MET A 2 7.73 -15.20 12.07
N TYR A 3 6.87 -14.36 12.63
CA TYR A 3 7.20 -13.46 13.74
C TYR A 3 7.55 -14.24 15.02
N TYR A 4 6.77 -15.26 15.39
CA TYR A 4 7.07 -16.09 16.57
C TYR A 4 8.40 -16.86 16.42
N LEU A 5 8.69 -17.33 15.20
CA LEU A 5 9.93 -18.05 14.87
C LEU A 5 11.18 -17.15 14.81
N GLY A 6 11.04 -15.82 14.90
CA GLY A 6 12.18 -14.90 14.83
C GLY A 6 12.76 -14.68 13.43
N ILE A 7 12.18 -15.29 12.39
CA ILE A 7 12.70 -15.21 11.01
C ILE A 7 12.43 -13.82 10.43
N LEU A 8 11.21 -13.30 10.63
CA LEU A 8 10.82 -12.00 10.10
C LEU A 8 11.67 -10.88 10.71
N GLN A 9 11.94 -10.94 12.02
CA GLN A 9 12.77 -9.96 12.72
C GLN A 9 14.19 -9.91 12.16
N LYS A 10 14.78 -11.05 11.80
CA LYS A 10 16.13 -11.09 11.19
C LYS A 10 16.14 -10.41 9.81
N ILE A 11 15.13 -10.69 8.99
CA ILE A 11 15.01 -10.10 7.65
C ILE A 11 14.79 -8.59 7.75
N VAL A 12 13.82 -8.16 8.58
CA VAL A 12 13.51 -6.74 8.80
C VAL A 12 14.70 -6.00 9.39
N TYR A 13 15.41 -6.59 10.36
CA TYR A 13 16.64 -6.01 10.91
C TYR A 13 17.70 -5.79 9.84
N GLY A 14 17.92 -6.78 8.95
CA GLY A 14 18.89 -6.66 7.86
C GLY A 14 18.57 -5.50 6.92
N ILE A 15 17.30 -5.38 6.51
CA ILE A 15 16.87 -4.28 5.63
C ILE A 15 16.94 -2.94 6.37
N ALA A 16 16.46 -2.87 7.61
CA ALA A 16 16.53 -1.68 8.43
C ALA A 16 17.96 -1.22 8.64
N TRP A 17 18.91 -2.15 8.81
CA TRP A 17 20.34 -1.84 8.93
C TRP A 17 20.89 -1.23 7.64
N VAL A 18 20.54 -1.77 6.48
CA VAL A 18 20.91 -1.18 5.18
C VAL A 18 20.33 0.22 5.03
N MET A 19 19.05 0.42 5.37
CA MET A 19 18.38 1.73 5.25
C MET A 19 18.97 2.76 6.21
N ASN A 20 19.14 2.40 7.49
CA ASN A 20 19.76 3.25 8.50
C ASN A 20 21.18 3.66 8.08
N ARG A 21 22.01 2.70 7.64
CA ARG A 21 23.40 2.98 7.26
C ARG A 21 23.52 3.83 6.00
N SER A 22 22.68 3.58 4.99
CA SER A 22 22.72 4.28 3.70
C SER A 22 22.09 5.68 3.77
N MET A 23 20.97 5.82 4.46
CA MET A 23 20.16 7.05 4.49
C MET A 23 20.34 7.86 5.78
N ARG A 24 21.12 7.37 6.76
CA ARG A 24 21.42 8.03 8.05
C ARG A 24 20.15 8.37 8.86
N LEU A 25 19.22 7.43 8.87
CA LEU A 25 17.91 7.51 9.51
C LEU A 25 17.95 6.98 10.94
N SER A 26 16.91 7.25 11.72
CA SER A 26 16.73 6.63 13.03
C SER A 26 16.54 5.13 12.94
N GLY A 27 16.94 4.42 14.00
CA GLY A 27 16.73 2.99 14.10
C GLY A 27 15.23 2.64 14.08
N ALA A 28 14.39 3.45 14.75
CA ALA A 28 12.95 3.24 14.80
C ALA A 28 12.27 3.49 13.44
N GLU A 29 12.59 4.59 12.75
CA GLU A 29 11.97 4.86 11.43
C GLU A 29 12.43 3.85 10.37
N SER A 30 13.69 3.43 10.42
CA SER A 30 14.24 2.40 9.53
C SER A 30 13.60 1.04 9.80
N LEU A 31 13.42 0.67 11.07
CA LEU A 31 12.80 -0.59 11.46
C LEU A 31 11.33 -0.64 11.03
N SER A 32 10.59 0.44 11.27
CA SER A 32 9.18 0.53 10.87
C SER A 32 9.01 0.50 9.36
N THR A 33 9.87 1.21 8.62
CA THR A 33 9.78 1.24 7.16
C THR A 33 10.18 -0.09 6.53
N ALA A 34 11.23 -0.74 7.04
CA ALA A 34 11.60 -2.09 6.63
C ALA A 34 10.52 -3.13 7.01
N GLY A 35 9.88 -2.96 8.16
CA GLY A 35 8.74 -3.79 8.59
C GLY A 35 7.56 -3.69 7.62
N ASN A 36 7.23 -2.48 7.18
CA ASN A 36 6.12 -2.17 6.27
C ASN A 36 6.25 -2.83 4.88
N ILE A 37 7.44 -3.30 4.49
CA ILE A 37 7.62 -4.08 3.24
C ILE A 37 6.86 -5.41 3.29
N PHE A 38 6.74 -6.00 4.48
CA PHE A 38 6.14 -7.32 4.69
C PHE A 38 4.87 -7.27 5.55
N LEU A 39 4.87 -6.40 6.55
CA LEU A 39 3.78 -6.20 7.51
C LEU A 39 2.86 -5.07 7.05
N GLY A 40 1.59 -5.13 7.45
CA GLY A 40 0.66 -4.04 7.17
C GLY A 40 0.91 -2.80 8.02
N GLN A 41 0.32 -1.68 7.60
CA GLN A 41 0.36 -0.39 8.30
C GLN A 41 -0.04 -0.44 9.78
N THR A 42 -0.85 -1.41 10.20
CA THR A 42 -1.27 -1.61 11.59
C THR A 42 -0.35 -2.53 12.39
N GLU A 43 0.49 -3.31 11.73
CA GLU A 43 1.36 -4.33 12.32
C GLU A 43 2.82 -3.88 12.40
N SER A 44 3.28 -3.06 11.46
CA SER A 44 4.66 -2.56 11.49
C SER A 44 4.96 -1.62 12.67
N PRO A 45 4.06 -0.69 13.07
CA PRO A 45 4.29 0.15 14.25
C PRO A 45 4.44 -0.63 15.56
N LEU A 46 3.95 -1.87 15.60
CA LEU A 46 4.11 -2.78 16.74
C LEU A 46 5.58 -3.16 16.99
N LEU A 47 6.40 -3.19 15.94
CA LEU A 47 7.85 -3.44 16.05
C LEU A 47 8.59 -2.34 16.82
N ILE A 48 8.08 -1.11 16.74
CA ILE A 48 8.67 0.11 17.32
C ILE A 48 7.82 0.73 18.43
N LYS A 49 6.80 0.02 18.90
CA LYS A 49 5.85 0.47 19.92
C LYS A 49 6.49 1.19 21.13
N PRO A 50 7.58 0.69 21.75
CA PRO A 50 8.19 1.39 22.89
C PRO A 50 8.87 2.72 22.51
N TYR A 51 9.19 2.95 21.24
CA TYR A 51 9.86 4.15 20.75
C TYR A 51 8.86 5.21 20.25
N LEU A 52 7.64 4.83 19.85
CA LEU A 52 6.63 5.75 19.29
C LEU A 52 6.39 7.00 20.14
N ALA A 53 6.37 6.87 21.48
CA ALA A 53 6.13 8.00 22.39
C ALA A 53 7.28 9.01 22.44
N LYS A 54 8.48 8.64 21.99
CA LYS A 54 9.70 9.45 22.02
C LYS A 54 10.11 9.97 20.64
N MET A 55 9.38 9.59 19.59
CA MET A 55 9.70 9.96 18.22
C MET A 55 9.37 11.41 17.91
N THR A 56 10.15 12.01 17.02
CA THR A 56 9.90 13.37 16.50
C THR A 56 8.72 13.36 15.53
N ARG A 57 8.23 14.55 15.17
CA ARG A 57 7.16 14.69 14.17
C ARG A 57 7.58 14.16 12.78
N SER A 58 8.85 14.33 12.40
CA SER A 58 9.35 13.83 11.12
C SER A 58 9.43 12.31 11.11
N GLU A 59 9.90 11.70 12.22
CA GLU A 59 9.91 10.24 12.37
C GLU A 59 8.49 9.64 12.35
N ILE A 60 7.53 10.25 13.05
CA ILE A 60 6.13 9.78 13.04
C ILE A 60 5.52 9.90 11.64
N LEU A 61 5.78 11.01 10.93
CA LEU A 61 5.32 11.19 9.56
C LEU A 61 5.91 10.09 8.64
N CYS A 62 7.20 9.81 8.80
CA CYS A 62 7.90 8.76 8.07
C CYS A 62 7.26 7.38 8.31
N VAL A 63 6.95 7.04 9.56
CA VAL A 63 6.25 5.79 9.94
C VAL A 63 4.87 5.69 9.28
N MET A 64 4.08 6.77 9.34
CA MET A 64 2.72 6.79 8.79
C MET A 64 2.71 6.67 7.27
N VAL A 65 3.49 7.51 6.58
CA VAL A 65 3.56 7.50 5.12
C VAL A 65 4.21 6.21 4.61
N GLY A 66 5.25 5.72 5.29
CA GLY A 66 5.87 4.44 4.99
C GLY A 66 4.88 3.28 5.04
N GLY A 67 3.93 3.29 5.98
CA GLY A 67 2.87 2.28 6.07
C GLY A 67 1.82 2.39 4.97
N MET A 68 1.53 3.60 4.50
CA MET A 68 0.58 3.85 3.42
C MET A 68 1.17 3.63 2.02
N ALA A 69 2.49 3.70 1.89
CA ALA A 69 3.20 3.56 0.62
C ALA A 69 3.42 2.10 0.18
N THR A 70 3.29 1.15 1.11
CA THR A 70 3.54 -0.28 0.86
C THR A 70 2.26 -1.10 1.00
N ILE A 71 2.33 -2.35 0.54
CA ILE A 71 1.22 -3.31 0.63
C ILE A 71 1.61 -4.41 1.62
N ALA A 72 0.68 -4.75 2.51
CA ALA A 72 0.85 -5.85 3.46
C ALA A 72 1.00 -7.20 2.73
N GLY A 73 1.89 -8.07 3.21
CA GLY A 73 2.13 -9.39 2.60
C GLY A 73 0.88 -10.26 2.46
N GLY A 74 -0.06 -10.16 3.40
CA GLY A 74 -1.33 -10.89 3.33
C GLY A 74 -2.21 -10.50 2.15
N VAL A 75 -2.27 -9.20 1.83
CA VAL A 75 -3.06 -8.69 0.69
C VAL A 75 -2.29 -8.86 -0.62
N LEU A 76 -0.95 -8.79 -0.58
CA LEU A 76 -0.10 -9.11 -1.73
C LEU A 76 -0.39 -10.50 -2.29
N ALA A 77 -0.48 -11.52 -1.42
CA ALA A 77 -0.82 -12.88 -1.85
C ALA A 77 -2.20 -12.97 -2.54
N ALA A 78 -3.18 -12.23 -2.03
CA ALA A 78 -4.50 -12.15 -2.66
C ALA A 78 -4.44 -11.50 -4.05
N TYR A 79 -3.70 -10.39 -4.21
CA TYR A 79 -3.52 -9.72 -5.50
C TYR A 79 -2.78 -10.59 -6.52
N VAL A 80 -1.76 -11.34 -6.10
CA VAL A 80 -1.07 -12.32 -6.97
C VAL A 80 -2.06 -13.35 -7.49
N GLY A 81 -2.92 -13.88 -6.63
CA GLY A 81 -3.96 -14.83 -7.03
C GLY A 81 -5.00 -14.23 -7.97
N PHE A 82 -5.46 -13.01 -7.71
CA PHE A 82 -6.46 -12.34 -8.54
C PHE A 82 -5.93 -11.92 -9.92
N LEU A 83 -4.70 -11.39 -9.98
CA LEU A 83 -4.10 -10.89 -11.23
C LEU A 83 -3.46 -12.02 -12.07
N GLY A 84 -2.85 -13.02 -11.41
CA GLY A 84 -2.22 -14.14 -12.10
C GLY A 84 -3.19 -15.25 -12.53
N GLY A 85 -4.43 -15.23 -12.04
CA GLY A 85 -5.45 -16.22 -12.40
C GLY A 85 -5.00 -17.65 -12.06
N THR A 86 -5.19 -18.58 -13.00
CA THR A 86 -4.79 -19.99 -12.85
C THR A 86 -3.40 -20.32 -13.42
N ASP A 87 -2.74 -19.36 -14.09
CA ASP A 87 -1.44 -19.60 -14.71
C ASP A 87 -0.30 -19.33 -13.70
N PRO A 88 0.47 -20.35 -13.31
CA PRO A 88 1.58 -20.18 -12.37
C PRO A 88 2.66 -19.22 -12.87
N VAL A 89 2.85 -19.09 -14.19
CA VAL A 89 3.85 -18.18 -14.76
C VAL A 89 3.44 -16.72 -14.56
N GLN A 90 2.15 -16.40 -14.77
CA GLN A 90 1.62 -15.06 -14.54
C GLN A 90 1.63 -14.69 -13.05
N GLN A 91 1.28 -15.64 -12.17
CA GLN A 91 1.36 -15.41 -10.72
C GLN A 91 2.78 -15.02 -10.28
N GLN A 92 3.81 -15.67 -10.81
CA GLN A 92 5.21 -15.34 -10.50
C GLN A 92 5.61 -13.95 -11.01
N LEU A 93 5.15 -13.58 -12.21
CA LEU A 93 5.38 -12.25 -12.78
C LEU A 93 4.78 -11.17 -11.88
N TYR A 94 3.50 -11.29 -11.51
CA TYR A 94 2.82 -10.34 -10.63
C TYR A 94 3.41 -10.32 -9.23
N ALA A 95 3.78 -11.47 -8.67
CA ALA A 95 4.46 -11.54 -7.38
C ALA A 95 5.77 -10.76 -7.40
N THR A 96 6.56 -10.89 -8.48
CA THR A 96 7.82 -10.17 -8.66
C THR A 96 7.59 -8.67 -8.77
N HIS A 97 6.59 -8.23 -9.54
CA HIS A 97 6.25 -6.81 -9.66
C HIS A 97 5.75 -6.20 -8.35
N LEU A 98 4.83 -6.88 -7.65
CA LEU A 98 4.27 -6.38 -6.39
C LEU A 98 5.33 -6.35 -5.27
N LEU A 99 6.18 -7.38 -5.19
CA LEU A 99 7.25 -7.42 -4.20
C LEU A 99 8.32 -6.36 -4.49
N SER A 100 8.73 -6.21 -5.75
CA SER A 100 9.70 -5.17 -6.14
C SER A 100 9.14 -3.76 -5.90
N ALA A 101 7.86 -3.52 -6.21
CA ALA A 101 7.17 -2.28 -5.88
C ALA A 101 7.19 -2.01 -4.36
N SER A 102 6.85 -3.00 -3.52
CA SER A 102 6.86 -2.83 -2.05
C SER A 102 8.25 -2.47 -1.52
N ILE A 103 9.30 -3.15 -2.01
CA ILE A 103 10.69 -2.87 -1.62
C ILE A 103 11.12 -1.47 -2.06
N MET A 104 10.73 -1.02 -3.26
CA MET A 104 11.07 0.31 -3.79
C MET A 104 10.28 1.43 -3.11
N SER A 105 9.04 1.17 -2.70
CA SER A 105 8.20 2.13 -1.97
C SER A 105 8.79 2.54 -0.63
N ALA A 106 9.47 1.63 0.08
CA ALA A 106 10.10 1.92 1.37
C ALA A 106 11.10 3.11 1.32
N PRO A 107 12.18 3.08 0.51
CA PRO A 107 13.08 4.22 0.38
C PRO A 107 12.42 5.43 -0.28
N ALA A 108 11.52 5.23 -1.25
CA ALA A 108 10.80 6.34 -1.88
C ALA A 108 9.94 7.13 -0.89
N ALA A 109 9.24 6.44 0.02
CA ALA A 109 8.43 7.05 1.07
C ALA A 109 9.29 7.86 2.05
N ILE A 110 10.46 7.35 2.42
CA ILE A 110 11.40 8.09 3.28
C ILE A 110 11.86 9.36 2.58
N VAL A 111 12.28 9.28 1.32
CA VAL A 111 12.72 10.46 0.57
C VAL A 111 11.59 11.48 0.48
N ALA A 112 10.38 11.06 0.12
CA ALA A 112 9.21 11.93 0.04
C ALA A 112 8.89 12.61 1.38
N THR A 113 8.90 11.86 2.49
CA THR A 113 8.58 12.39 3.81
C THR A 113 9.63 13.35 4.33
N LYS A 114 10.92 13.07 4.12
CA LYS A 114 12.01 13.95 4.53
C LYS A 114 12.12 15.20 3.66
N MET A 115 11.62 15.18 2.43
CA MET A 115 11.44 16.40 1.63
C MET A 115 10.29 17.28 2.14
N ILE A 116 9.19 16.68 2.61
CA ILE A 116 8.02 17.40 3.13
C ILE A 116 8.28 17.95 4.53
N LEU A 117 8.81 17.11 5.42
CA LEU A 117 9.10 17.44 6.81
C LEU A 117 10.47 16.90 7.20
N PRO A 118 11.55 17.68 6.94
CA PRO A 118 12.90 17.28 7.31
C PRO A 118 13.06 17.21 8.84
N GLU A 119 14.05 16.44 9.27
CA GLU A 119 14.39 16.34 10.69
C GLU A 119 15.06 17.63 11.17
N VAL A 120 14.59 18.16 12.30
CA VAL A 120 15.07 19.44 12.84
C VAL A 120 16.30 19.26 13.74
N HIS A 121 16.42 18.09 14.39
CA HIS A 121 17.48 17.78 15.36
C HIS A 121 18.14 16.43 15.07
N PRO A 122 18.96 16.34 14.00
CA PRO A 122 19.57 15.10 13.58
C PRO A 122 20.56 14.51 14.59
N GLU A 123 21.19 15.34 15.42
CA GLU A 123 22.10 14.91 16.50
C GLU A 123 21.45 14.16 17.66
N HIS A 124 20.13 14.27 17.83
CA HIS A 124 19.38 13.61 18.91
C HIS A 124 18.73 12.29 18.48
N ILE A 125 18.92 11.88 17.23
CA ILE A 125 18.32 10.66 16.69
C ILE A 125 19.07 9.43 17.22
N ASN A 126 18.34 8.47 17.77
CA ASN A 126 18.91 7.17 18.10
C ASN A 126 19.00 6.30 16.83
N HIS A 127 20.23 5.96 16.43
CA HIS A 127 20.50 5.06 15.31
C HIS A 127 20.49 3.57 15.71
N ASP A 128 20.35 3.25 16.99
CA ASP A 128 20.27 1.86 17.45
C ASP A 128 18.99 1.21 16.95
N ILE A 129 19.16 0.08 16.25
CA ILE A 129 18.06 -0.73 15.75
C ILE A 129 17.76 -1.78 16.82
N GLU A 130 16.75 -1.53 17.62
CA GLU A 130 16.25 -2.49 18.60
C GLU A 130 14.89 -3.01 18.16
N VAL A 131 14.83 -4.31 17.85
CA VAL A 131 13.56 -4.98 17.55
C VAL A 131 12.88 -5.33 18.87
N SER A 132 11.66 -4.83 19.09
CA SER A 132 10.86 -5.24 20.24
C SER A 132 10.73 -6.77 20.29
N LYS A 133 11.16 -7.37 21.40
CA LYS A 133 11.02 -8.81 21.67
C LYS A 133 9.67 -9.17 22.30
N GLU A 134 8.69 -8.26 22.28
CA GLU A 134 7.33 -8.58 22.72
C GLU A 134 6.83 -9.81 21.94
N LYS A 135 6.68 -10.94 22.65
CA LYS A 135 6.32 -12.22 22.05
C LYS A 135 4.87 -12.18 21.61
N ILE A 136 4.62 -12.36 20.31
CA ILE A 136 3.30 -12.66 19.78
C ILE A 136 3.03 -14.15 20.02
N GLY A 137 2.45 -14.48 21.18
CA GLY A 137 2.04 -15.83 21.57
C GLY A 137 3.06 -16.60 22.43
N ALA A 138 2.55 -17.51 23.27
CA ALA A 138 3.36 -18.39 24.11
C ALA A 138 3.90 -19.61 23.36
N ASN A 139 3.24 -20.01 22.26
CA ASN A 139 3.66 -21.13 21.41
C ASN A 139 3.32 -20.93 19.92
N MET A 140 3.89 -21.77 19.06
CA MET A 140 3.71 -21.67 17.60
C MET A 140 2.25 -21.86 17.17
N LEU A 141 1.51 -22.75 17.84
CA LEU A 141 0.11 -23.05 17.52
C LEU A 141 -0.79 -21.85 17.83
N GLU A 142 -0.57 -21.19 18.95
CA GLU A 142 -1.24 -19.96 19.36
C GLU A 142 -0.90 -18.81 18.40
N ALA A 143 0.35 -18.68 17.96
CA ALA A 143 0.75 -17.69 16.97
C ALA A 143 0.15 -17.94 15.58
N ILE A 144 -0.29 -19.17 15.28
CA ILE A 144 -1.08 -19.49 14.08
C ILE A 144 -2.55 -19.13 14.33
N ALA A 145 -3.13 -19.58 15.45
CA ALA A 145 -4.53 -19.34 15.79
C ALA A 145 -4.88 -17.85 15.88
N ASN A 146 -4.02 -17.04 16.51
CA ASN A 146 -4.18 -15.59 16.59
C ASN A 146 -4.09 -14.96 15.19
N GLY A 147 -3.08 -15.35 14.40
CA GLY A 147 -2.93 -14.88 13.03
C GLY A 147 -4.11 -15.24 12.12
N THR A 148 -4.70 -16.44 12.28
CA THR A 148 -5.92 -16.83 11.55
C THR A 148 -7.12 -15.98 11.97
N SER A 149 -7.28 -15.72 13.27
CA SER A 149 -8.40 -14.91 13.78
C SER A 149 -8.33 -13.46 13.32
N ASP A 150 -7.13 -12.86 13.36
CA ASP A 150 -6.91 -11.50 12.89
C ASP A 150 -7.03 -11.41 11.36
N GLY A 151 -6.50 -12.41 10.64
CA GLY A 151 -6.66 -12.53 9.19
C GLY A 151 -8.12 -12.66 8.76
N LEU A 152 -8.94 -13.42 9.51
CA LEU A 152 -10.38 -13.53 9.23
C LEU A 152 -11.10 -12.20 9.40
N LYS A 153 -10.83 -11.46 10.50
CA LYS A 153 -11.40 -10.12 10.72
C LYS A 153 -11.01 -9.17 9.59
N LEU A 154 -9.74 -9.20 9.18
CA LEU A 154 -9.24 -8.39 8.06
C LEU A 154 -9.98 -8.75 6.76
N ALA A 155 -10.11 -10.04 6.44
CA ALA A 155 -10.76 -10.53 5.23
C ALA A 155 -12.24 -10.12 5.16
N VAL A 156 -12.98 -10.26 6.27
CA VAL A 156 -14.39 -9.85 6.34
C VAL A 156 -14.52 -8.34 6.17
N ASN A 157 -13.65 -7.55 6.80
CA ASN A 157 -13.68 -6.09 6.67
C ASN A 157 -13.41 -5.64 5.22
N VAL A 158 -12.39 -6.22 4.57
CA VAL A 158 -12.06 -5.92 3.17
C VAL A 158 -13.20 -6.36 2.24
N GLY A 159 -13.76 -7.56 2.44
CA GLY A 159 -14.88 -8.06 1.64
C GLY A 159 -16.12 -7.16 1.73
N ALA A 160 -16.51 -6.78 2.95
CA ALA A 160 -17.62 -5.87 3.17
C ALA A 160 -17.36 -4.49 2.54
N MET A 161 -16.15 -3.96 2.71
CA MET A 161 -15.72 -2.70 2.09
C MET A 161 -15.85 -2.75 0.57
N LEU A 162 -15.36 -3.82 -0.09
CA LEU A 162 -15.45 -3.97 -1.54
C LEU A 162 -16.90 -4.03 -2.05
N ILE A 163 -17.81 -4.72 -1.35
CA ILE A 163 -19.23 -4.75 -1.70
C ILE A 163 -19.84 -3.35 -1.63
N VAL A 164 -19.56 -2.59 -0.57
CA VAL A 164 -20.10 -1.24 -0.40
C VAL A 164 -19.54 -0.29 -1.46
N PHE A 165 -18.23 -0.30 -1.69
CA PHE A 165 -17.61 0.57 -2.70
C PHE A 165 -18.07 0.24 -4.12
N THR A 166 -18.19 -1.04 -4.47
CA THR A 166 -18.71 -1.42 -5.79
C THR A 166 -20.15 -0.96 -5.96
N ALA A 167 -21.03 -1.16 -4.97
CA ALA A 167 -22.40 -0.68 -5.02
C ALA A 167 -22.48 0.85 -5.21
N LEU A 168 -21.64 1.62 -4.50
CA LEU A 168 -21.56 3.07 -4.68
C LEU A 168 -21.07 3.46 -6.08
N ILE A 169 -20.05 2.78 -6.63
CA ILE A 169 -19.58 3.04 -8.00
C ILE A 169 -20.71 2.80 -9.01
N TYR A 170 -21.46 1.71 -8.87
CA TYR A 170 -22.62 1.43 -9.75
C TYR A 170 -23.72 2.48 -9.61
N MET A 171 -24.03 2.92 -8.39
CA MET A 171 -25.00 3.99 -8.15
C MET A 171 -24.57 5.31 -8.79
N VAL A 172 -23.30 5.70 -8.63
CA VAL A 172 -22.77 6.92 -9.24
C VAL A 172 -22.73 6.79 -10.76
N ASN A 173 -22.28 5.66 -11.31
CA ASN A 173 -22.32 5.43 -12.75
C ASN A 173 -23.75 5.52 -13.31
N TYR A 174 -24.73 4.93 -12.63
CA TYR A 174 -26.12 5.00 -13.05
C TYR A 174 -26.65 6.44 -13.05
N THR A 175 -26.38 7.20 -12.00
CA THR A 175 -26.81 8.61 -11.91
C THR A 175 -26.10 9.49 -12.96
N LEU A 176 -24.79 9.30 -13.17
CA LEU A 176 -24.04 10.02 -14.20
C LEU A 176 -24.54 9.70 -15.61
N GLN A 177 -24.77 8.42 -15.94
CA GLN A 177 -25.20 8.00 -17.26
C GLN A 177 -26.64 8.44 -17.58
N HIS A 178 -27.55 8.28 -16.62
CA HIS A 178 -28.97 8.51 -16.84
C HIS A 178 -29.40 9.96 -16.57
N SER A 179 -28.85 10.64 -15.56
CA SER A 179 -29.22 12.02 -15.26
C SER A 179 -28.42 13.01 -16.10
N LEU A 180 -27.08 12.97 -16.04
CA LEU A 180 -26.23 13.96 -16.73
C LEU A 180 -25.92 13.55 -18.17
N GLY A 181 -25.62 12.28 -18.41
CA GLY A 181 -25.23 11.73 -19.70
C GLY A 181 -26.33 11.78 -20.76
N SER A 182 -27.58 11.50 -20.34
CA SER A 182 -28.73 11.51 -21.25
C SER A 182 -29.34 12.90 -21.43
N TRP A 183 -29.43 13.71 -20.36
CA TRP A 183 -30.02 15.06 -20.46
C TRP A 183 -29.15 16.03 -21.26
N PHE A 184 -27.82 15.91 -21.18
CA PHE A 184 -26.88 16.79 -21.89
C PHE A 184 -26.30 16.17 -23.18
N GLY A 185 -26.73 14.96 -23.58
CA GLY A 185 -26.19 14.26 -24.76
C GLY A 185 -24.72 13.85 -24.65
N LEU A 186 -24.14 13.92 -23.45
CA LEU A 186 -22.71 13.64 -23.21
C LEU A 186 -22.34 12.17 -23.44
N ASN A 187 -23.30 11.25 -23.38
CA ASN A 187 -23.06 9.84 -23.68
C ASN A 187 -22.60 9.64 -25.13
N GLU A 188 -23.21 10.36 -26.08
CA GLU A 188 -22.87 10.25 -27.50
C GLU A 188 -21.56 10.99 -27.81
N TYR A 189 -21.32 12.13 -27.16
CA TYR A 189 -20.07 12.88 -27.25
C TYR A 189 -18.87 12.06 -26.75
N VAL A 190 -18.99 11.38 -25.61
CA VAL A 190 -17.94 10.48 -25.09
C VAL A 190 -17.70 9.31 -26.04
N ASN A 191 -18.76 8.70 -26.56
CA ASN A 191 -18.64 7.59 -27.50
C ASN A 191 -17.86 7.99 -28.78
N THR A 192 -18.10 9.20 -29.30
CA THR A 192 -17.38 9.72 -30.46
C THR A 192 -15.94 10.11 -30.17
N LEU A 193 -15.65 10.65 -28.98
CA LEU A 193 -14.29 11.06 -28.59
C LEU A 193 -13.38 9.87 -28.25
N THR A 194 -13.95 8.78 -27.78
CA THR A 194 -13.20 7.59 -27.31
C THR A 194 -13.25 6.42 -28.31
N ALA A 195 -13.67 6.67 -29.56
CA ALA A 195 -13.75 5.66 -30.62
C ALA A 195 -14.41 4.33 -30.18
N GLY A 196 -15.40 4.40 -29.28
CA GLY A 196 -16.13 3.23 -28.76
C GLY A 196 -15.54 2.50 -27.54
N LYS A 197 -14.42 2.92 -26.94
CA LYS A 197 -13.91 2.27 -25.70
C LYS A 197 -14.76 2.54 -24.45
N TYR A 198 -15.39 3.72 -24.37
CA TYR A 198 -16.36 4.05 -23.32
C TYR A 198 -17.71 4.34 -23.96
N THR A 199 -18.70 3.52 -23.63
CA THR A 199 -20.04 3.57 -24.24
C THR A 199 -20.96 4.60 -23.58
N SER A 200 -20.58 5.20 -22.45
CA SER A 200 -21.38 6.19 -21.72
C SER A 200 -20.52 7.07 -20.81
N PHE A 201 -21.05 8.21 -20.39
CA PHE A 201 -20.43 9.10 -19.39
C PHE A 201 -20.46 8.43 -18.01
N SER A 202 -19.38 7.71 -17.68
CA SER A 202 -19.21 6.99 -16.42
C SER A 202 -18.05 7.53 -15.59
N LEU A 203 -18.03 7.16 -14.31
CA LEU A 203 -16.93 7.48 -13.41
C LEU A 203 -15.59 6.89 -13.90
N GLN A 204 -15.62 5.79 -14.66
CA GLN A 204 -14.44 5.22 -15.30
C GLN A 204 -13.86 6.13 -16.38
N PHE A 205 -14.72 6.78 -17.18
CA PHE A 205 -14.26 7.76 -18.18
C PHE A 205 -13.62 8.98 -17.50
N ILE A 206 -14.25 9.50 -16.45
CA ILE A 206 -13.74 10.68 -15.71
C ILE A 206 -12.40 10.36 -15.04
N LEU A 207 -12.32 9.26 -14.28
CA LEU A 207 -11.09 8.87 -13.61
C LEU A 207 -10.01 8.43 -14.61
N GLY A 208 -10.39 7.74 -15.68
CA GLY A 208 -9.49 7.29 -16.73
C GLY A 208 -8.84 8.47 -17.45
N SER A 209 -9.61 9.46 -17.88
CA SER A 209 -9.10 10.67 -18.54
C SER A 209 -8.21 11.50 -17.60
N TYR A 210 -8.59 11.64 -16.32
CA TYR A 210 -7.78 12.35 -15.32
C TYR A 210 -6.45 11.66 -15.04
N LEU A 211 -6.45 10.35 -14.76
CA LEU A 211 -5.24 9.58 -14.45
C LEU A 211 -4.32 9.44 -15.67
N CYS A 212 -4.90 9.26 -16.85
CA CYS A 212 -4.15 9.19 -18.10
C CYS A 212 -3.38 10.50 -18.37
N THR A 213 -4.00 11.64 -18.08
CA THR A 213 -3.33 12.96 -18.18
C THR A 213 -2.10 13.05 -17.26
N PHE A 214 -2.18 12.47 -16.06
CA PHE A 214 -1.07 12.45 -15.10
C PHE A 214 0.05 11.47 -15.49
N SER A 215 -0.29 10.37 -16.19
CA SER A 215 0.67 9.30 -16.50
C SER A 215 1.43 9.47 -17.82
N LEU A 216 0.81 10.04 -18.87
CA LEU A 216 1.35 10.04 -20.24
C LEU A 216 1.40 11.43 -20.91
N GLY A 217 0.89 12.47 -20.24
CA GLY A 217 0.73 13.78 -20.88
C GLY A 217 -0.42 13.80 -21.91
N TYR A 218 -0.96 15.00 -22.15
CA TYR A 218 -2.27 15.18 -22.80
C TYR A 218 -2.36 14.62 -24.24
N LEU A 219 -1.25 14.60 -24.99
CA LEU A 219 -1.24 14.24 -26.42
C LEU A 219 -1.23 12.72 -26.67
N GLU A 220 -0.51 11.94 -25.85
CA GLU A 220 -0.52 10.46 -25.94
C GLU A 220 -1.81 9.87 -25.35
N CYS A 221 -2.42 10.58 -24.40
CA CYS A 221 -3.69 10.21 -23.81
C CYS A 221 -4.83 10.20 -24.85
N LEU A 222 -4.82 11.15 -25.80
CA LEU A 222 -5.82 11.24 -26.88
C LEU A 222 -5.65 10.16 -27.96
N MET A 223 -4.47 9.52 -28.06
CA MET A 223 -4.20 8.39 -28.95
C MET A 223 -4.42 7.02 -28.29
N SER A 224 -4.35 6.94 -26.95
CA SER A 224 -4.57 5.71 -26.17
C SER A 224 -6.01 5.52 -25.70
N ILE A 225 -6.83 6.57 -25.71
CA ILE A 225 -8.28 6.55 -25.46
C ILE A 225 -8.97 6.20 -26.77
#